data_AF-A0A218YXB8-F1
#
_entry.id   AF-A0A218YXB8-F1
#
_cell.length_a   1.000
_cell.length_b   1.000
_cell.length_c   1.000
_cell.angle_alpha   90.00
_cell.angle_beta   90.00
_cell.angle_gamma   90.00
#
_symmetry.space_group_name_H-M   'P 1'
#
loop_
_entity.id
_entity.type
_entity.pdbx_description
1 polymer ?
#
loop_
_entity_poly.entity_id
_entity_poly.type
_entity_poly.pdbx_seq_one_letter_code
_entity_poly.pdbx_strand_id
1 'polypeptide(L)'
;MWAGTSSSNPASPTTAQPIPSASRPAPNYRLKNQGKRVAQIVKLKKEYVEEYRECHAKVWPEVLKQIKDSNIEDLERMKDNPKVQEWWRMTDSFQESFVPGAKNSYDGEPPWWKGVEEVFYTP
;
A
#
# COMPACT_ATOMS: atom_id res chain seq x y z
N MET A 1 -22.76 56.22 -38.29
CA MET A 1 -22.10 55.40 -39.32
C MET A 1 -21.06 54.53 -38.63
N TRP A 2 -21.32 53.22 -38.56
CA TRP A 2 -20.48 52.22 -37.93
C TRP A 2 -19.64 51.52 -39.01
N ALA A 3 -18.37 51.26 -38.73
CA ALA A 3 -17.46 50.25 -39.28
C ALA A 3 -16.03 50.71 -38.95
N GLY A 4 -15.10 49.93 -38.42
CA GLY A 4 -15.09 48.53 -38.00
C GLY A 4 -13.84 48.33 -37.14
N THR A 5 -13.92 47.41 -36.20
CA THR A 5 -12.84 47.02 -35.27
C THR A 5 -11.73 46.27 -36.00
N SER A 6 -10.47 46.58 -35.72
CA SER A 6 -9.34 45.69 -36.00
C SER A 6 -8.50 45.53 -34.74
N SER A 7 -8.56 44.31 -34.19
CA SER A 7 -7.73 43.83 -33.09
C SER A 7 -6.30 43.60 -33.57
N SER A 8 -5.32 44.22 -32.91
CA SER A 8 -3.91 43.85 -33.03
C SER A 8 -3.46 43.13 -31.75
N ASN A 9 -3.07 41.88 -31.90
CA ASN A 9 -2.52 40.99 -30.87
C ASN A 9 -1.17 41.54 -30.33
N PRO A 10 -0.88 41.52 -29.02
CA PRO A 10 0.47 41.80 -28.53
C PRO A 10 1.35 40.55 -28.63
N ALA A 11 2.38 40.60 -29.49
CA ALA A 11 3.42 39.60 -29.53
C ALA A 11 4.30 39.70 -28.26
N SER A 12 4.41 38.60 -27.51
CA SER A 12 5.34 38.50 -26.39
C SER A 12 6.77 38.29 -26.92
N PRO A 13 7.79 39.01 -26.42
CA PRO A 13 9.17 38.76 -26.83
C PRO A 13 9.66 37.43 -26.22
N THR A 14 9.85 36.43 -27.07
CA THR A 14 10.64 35.23 -26.76
C THR A 14 12.09 35.65 -26.49
N THR A 15 12.46 35.74 -25.22
CA THR A 15 13.85 35.62 -24.78
C THR A 15 13.98 34.29 -24.07
N ALA A 16 14.53 33.30 -24.77
CA ALA A 16 14.94 32.04 -24.18
C ALA A 16 16.11 32.32 -23.23
N GLN A 17 15.84 32.45 -21.94
CA GLN A 17 16.86 32.43 -20.90
C GLN A 17 17.38 30.98 -20.82
N PRO A 18 18.68 30.72 -20.96
CA PRO A 18 19.23 29.39 -20.71
C PRO A 18 18.99 29.05 -19.24
N ILE A 19 18.17 28.04 -18.98
CA ILE A 19 17.96 27.47 -17.65
C ILE A 19 19.35 27.03 -17.17
N PRO A 20 19.89 27.55 -16.04
CA PRO A 20 21.11 27.00 -15.50
C PRO A 20 20.81 25.55 -15.14
N SER A 21 21.45 24.63 -15.86
CA SER A 21 21.41 23.20 -15.61
C SER A 21 22.18 22.93 -14.32
N ALA A 22 21.57 23.28 -13.19
CA ALA A 22 22.03 22.88 -11.89
C ALA A 22 21.73 21.38 -11.79
N SER A 23 22.73 20.56 -12.10
CA SER A 23 22.75 19.15 -11.73
C SER A 23 22.71 19.07 -10.21
N ARG A 24 21.51 19.16 -9.63
CA ARG A 24 21.30 18.88 -8.22
C ARG A 24 21.67 17.41 -8.04
N PRO A 25 22.71 17.08 -7.25
CA PRO A 25 23.02 15.68 -7.01
C PRO A 25 21.78 15.04 -6.39
N ALA A 26 21.31 13.95 -6.99
CA ALA A 26 20.22 13.17 -6.42
C ALA A 26 20.57 12.88 -4.96
N PRO A 27 19.68 13.14 -3.99
CA PRO A 27 19.96 12.80 -2.61
C PRO A 27 20.24 11.30 -2.57
N ASN A 28 21.42 10.93 -2.06
CA ASN A 28 21.82 9.54 -1.95
C ASN A 28 21.06 8.94 -0.76
N TYR A 29 19.79 8.59 -0.98
CA TYR A 29 19.00 7.79 -0.05
C TYR A 29 19.56 6.38 -0.08
N ARG A 30 20.68 6.16 0.62
CA ARG A 30 21.01 4.83 1.12
C ARG A 30 19.91 4.45 2.13
N LEU A 31 18.79 3.94 1.60
CA LEU A 31 17.71 3.32 2.35
C LEU A 31 18.33 2.18 3.14
N LYS A 32 18.53 2.42 4.44
CA LYS A 32 19.28 1.51 5.31
C LYS A 32 18.60 0.16 5.54
N ASN A 33 17.39 -0.04 5.02
CA ASN A 33 16.78 -1.35 4.78
C ASN A 33 16.00 -1.22 3.47
N GLN A 34 16.41 -1.90 2.39
CA GLN A 34 15.56 -2.04 1.19
C GLN A 34 14.49 -3.12 1.43
N GLY A 35 13.85 -3.09 2.61
CA GLY A 35 12.89 -4.09 3.05
C GLY A 35 11.90 -4.40 1.92
N LYS A 36 11.60 -5.67 1.73
CA LYS A 36 10.74 -6.11 0.62
C LYS A 36 9.36 -5.50 0.80
N ARG A 37 8.91 -4.67 -0.14
CA ARG A 37 7.53 -4.20 -0.19
C ARG A 37 6.64 -5.36 -0.62
N VAL A 38 5.64 -5.67 0.19
CA VAL A 38 4.68 -6.74 -0.10
C VAL A 38 3.29 -6.14 0.02
N ALA A 39 2.49 -6.29 -1.04
CA ALA A 39 1.09 -5.91 -1.05
C ALA A 39 0.24 -7.17 -1.22
N GLN A 40 -0.83 -7.29 -0.44
CA GLN A 40 -1.77 -8.39 -0.50
C GLN A 40 -3.19 -7.87 -0.40
N ILE A 41 -4.12 -8.56 -1.04
CA ILE A 41 -5.54 -8.23 -1.05
C ILE A 41 -6.39 -9.40 -0.61
N VAL A 42 -7.47 -9.08 0.09
CA VAL A 42 -8.50 -10.01 0.54
C VAL A 42 -9.86 -9.33 0.43
N LYS A 43 -10.91 -10.11 0.16
CA LYS A 43 -12.26 -9.57 0.08
C LYS A 43 -12.83 -9.51 1.50
N LEU A 44 -13.41 -8.38 1.86
CA LEU A 44 -14.17 -8.24 3.10
C LEU A 44 -15.66 -8.48 2.80
N LYS A 45 -16.32 -9.28 3.62
CA LYS A 45 -17.77 -9.46 3.54
C LYS A 45 -18.44 -8.15 3.95
N LYS A 46 -19.34 -7.65 3.10
CA LYS A 46 -20.01 -6.35 3.31
C LYS A 46 -20.80 -6.27 4.62
N GLU A 47 -21.29 -7.42 5.08
CA GLU A 47 -22.06 -7.56 6.33
C GLU A 47 -21.22 -7.33 7.59
N TYR A 48 -19.90 -7.51 7.52
CA TYR A 48 -19.00 -7.45 8.67
C TYR A 48 -18.05 -6.25 8.63
N VAL A 49 -18.35 -5.23 7.82
CA VAL A 49 -17.44 -4.09 7.61
C VAL A 49 -17.25 -3.29 8.91
N GLU A 50 -18.34 -3.05 9.64
CA GLU A 50 -18.29 -2.27 10.88
C GLU A 50 -17.62 -3.06 12.00
N GLU A 51 -17.96 -4.34 12.17
CA GLU A 51 -17.33 -5.25 13.13
C GLU A 51 -15.83 -5.40 12.84
N TYR A 52 -15.47 -5.55 11.56
CA TYR A 52 -14.08 -5.62 11.14
C TYR A 52 -13.34 -4.35 11.51
N ARG A 53 -13.92 -3.17 11.26
CA ARG A 53 -13.33 -1.88 11.64
C ARG A 53 -13.16 -1.75 13.15
N GLU A 54 -14.15 -2.16 13.93
CA GLU A 54 -14.09 -2.06 15.39
C GLU A 54 -13.05 -3.03 15.98
N CYS A 55 -13.00 -4.27 15.48
CA CYS A 55 -11.94 -5.22 15.83
C CYS A 55 -10.57 -4.64 15.49
N HIS A 56 -10.38 -4.06 14.30
CA HIS A 56 -9.10 -3.47 13.89
C HIS A 56 -8.76 -2.15 14.62
N ALA A 57 -9.73 -1.50 15.25
CA ALA A 57 -9.45 -0.39 16.17
C ALA A 57 -8.94 -0.90 17.53
N LYS A 58 -9.30 -2.14 17.91
CA LYS A 58 -8.98 -2.79 19.19
C LYS A 58 -8.04 -3.99 18.99
N VAL A 59 -7.07 -3.89 18.08
CA VAL A 59 -6.08 -4.96 17.86
C VAL A 59 -5.36 -5.24 19.17
N TRP A 60 -5.19 -6.53 19.47
CA TRP A 60 -4.54 -6.94 20.71
C TRP A 60 -3.09 -6.45 20.75
N PRO A 61 -2.64 -5.87 21.88
CA PRO A 61 -1.31 -5.31 22.00
C PRO A 61 -0.21 -6.36 21.80
N GLU A 62 -0.48 -7.62 22.14
CA GLU A 62 0.43 -8.76 21.90
C GLU A 62 0.64 -9.02 20.40
N VAL A 63 -0.42 -8.90 19.60
CA VAL A 63 -0.37 -9.04 18.14
C VAL A 63 0.42 -7.88 17.53
N LEU A 64 0.17 -6.64 17.98
CA LEU A 64 0.94 -5.47 17.54
C LEU A 64 2.42 -5.58 17.92
N LYS A 65 2.71 -6.07 19.13
CA LYS A 65 4.07 -6.32 19.60
C LYS A 65 4.75 -7.37 18.72
N GLN A 66 4.09 -8.48 18.42
CA GLN A 66 4.64 -9.50 17.53
C GLN A 66 4.88 -8.96 16.12
N ILE A 67 3.96 -8.15 15.58
CA ILE A 67 4.14 -7.52 14.26
C ILE A 67 5.39 -6.65 14.23
N LYS A 68 5.58 -5.84 15.28
CA LYS A 68 6.76 -5.00 15.45
C LYS A 68 8.03 -5.82 15.62
N ASP A 69 7.99 -6.84 16.46
CA ASP A 69 9.12 -7.72 16.74
C ASP A 69 9.49 -8.56 15.50
N SER A 70 8.55 -8.82 14.59
CA SER A 70 8.75 -9.56 13.33
C SER A 70 9.39 -8.75 12.19
N ASN A 71 9.65 -7.44 12.36
CA ASN A 71 10.23 -6.55 11.34
C ASN A 71 9.55 -6.62 9.94
N ILE A 72 8.33 -7.15 9.81
CA ILE A 72 7.58 -7.36 8.55
C ILE A 72 8.50 -7.91 7.41
N GLU A 73 9.43 -8.81 7.73
CA GLU A 73 10.25 -9.53 6.75
C GLU A 73 10.00 -11.04 6.78
N ASP A 74 9.48 -11.59 7.89
CA ASP A 74 9.09 -13.00 8.02
C ASP A 74 7.60 -13.15 8.33
N LEU A 75 6.76 -13.17 7.28
CA LEU A 75 5.38 -13.68 7.39
C LEU A 75 5.36 -15.10 8.00
N GLU A 76 6.41 -15.89 7.77
CA GLU A 76 6.60 -17.21 8.37
C GLU A 76 6.72 -17.14 9.90
N ARG A 77 7.50 -16.19 10.44
CA ARG A 77 7.63 -16.02 11.91
C ARG A 77 6.34 -15.55 12.57
N MET A 78 5.47 -14.86 11.84
CA MET A 78 4.12 -14.51 12.32
C MET A 78 3.22 -15.73 12.38
N LYS A 79 3.33 -16.64 11.41
CA LYS A 79 2.52 -17.86 11.33
C LYS A 79 2.68 -18.74 12.57
N ASP A 80 3.87 -18.79 13.16
CA ASP A 80 4.14 -19.65 14.32
C ASP A 80 3.63 -19.08 15.66
N ASN A 81 3.20 -17.81 15.71
CA ASN A 81 2.72 -17.22 16.96
C ASN A 81 1.25 -17.59 17.24
N PRO A 82 0.94 -18.27 18.36
CA PRO A 82 -0.41 -18.73 18.67
C PRO A 82 -1.42 -17.58 18.83
N LYS A 83 -0.99 -16.40 19.31
CA LYS A 83 -1.85 -15.23 19.44
C LYS A 83 -2.18 -14.59 18.10
N VAL A 84 -1.24 -14.64 17.17
CA VAL A 84 -1.46 -14.18 15.78
C VAL A 84 -2.44 -15.13 15.07
N GLN A 85 -2.29 -16.44 15.26
CA GLN A 85 -3.24 -17.43 14.73
C GLN A 85 -4.65 -17.25 15.33
N GLU A 86 -4.75 -17.01 16.64
CA GLU A 86 -6.04 -16.75 17.31
C GLU A 86 -6.74 -15.53 16.71
N TRP A 87 -5.99 -14.44 16.54
CA TRP A 87 -6.47 -13.24 15.87
C TRP A 87 -6.92 -13.53 14.43
N TRP A 88 -6.13 -14.27 13.66
CA TRP A 88 -6.47 -14.63 12.28
C TRP A 88 -7.74 -15.46 12.18
N ARG A 89 -7.94 -16.46 13.04
CA ARG A 89 -9.17 -17.26 13.05
C ARG A 89 -10.42 -16.41 13.23
N MET A 90 -10.35 -15.38 14.07
CA MET A 90 -11.45 -14.44 14.25
C MET A 90 -11.65 -13.60 12.98
N THR A 91 -10.59 -12.99 12.45
CA THR A 91 -10.70 -12.10 11.28
C THR A 91 -11.05 -12.83 9.99
N ASP A 92 -10.68 -14.11 9.85
CA ASP A 92 -10.99 -14.95 8.69
C ASP A 92 -12.51 -15.09 8.51
N SER A 93 -13.28 -15.10 9.60
CA SER A 93 -14.74 -15.18 9.52
C SER A 93 -15.38 -13.99 8.80
N PHE A 94 -14.74 -12.82 8.86
CA PHE A 94 -15.17 -11.59 8.20
C PHE A 94 -14.67 -11.48 6.75
N GLN A 95 -13.69 -12.31 6.38
CA GLN A 95 -13.01 -12.25 5.09
C GLN A 95 -13.45 -13.36 4.15
N GLU A 96 -13.15 -13.18 2.87
CA GLU A 96 -13.29 -14.16 1.80
C GLU A 96 -12.03 -14.08 0.92
N SER A 97 -11.42 -15.24 0.64
CA SER A 97 -10.21 -15.25 -0.19
C SER A 97 -10.55 -15.07 -1.67
N PHE A 98 -9.67 -14.36 -2.39
CA PHE A 98 -9.67 -14.32 -3.86
C PHE A 98 -8.98 -15.54 -4.49
N VAL A 99 -8.33 -16.37 -3.69
CA VAL A 99 -7.56 -17.52 -4.16
C VAL A 99 -8.46 -18.76 -4.13
N PRO A 100 -8.76 -19.39 -5.28
CA PRO A 100 -9.59 -20.59 -5.32
C PRO A 100 -8.98 -21.71 -4.47
N GLY A 101 -9.78 -22.30 -3.59
CA GLY A 101 -9.36 -23.39 -2.71
C GLY A 101 -8.70 -22.95 -1.40
N ALA A 102 -8.50 -21.66 -1.16
CA ALA A 102 -8.00 -21.16 0.12
C ALA A 102 -9.07 -21.29 1.20
N LYS A 103 -8.67 -21.78 2.38
CA LYS A 103 -9.60 -22.12 3.47
C LYS A 103 -9.51 -21.17 4.66
N ASN A 104 -8.32 -20.69 4.98
CA ASN A 104 -8.03 -19.82 6.12
C ASN A 104 -6.62 -19.21 5.98
N SER A 105 -6.30 -18.25 6.83
CA SER A 105 -5.02 -17.53 6.85
C SER A 105 -3.80 -18.37 7.28
N TYR A 106 -3.99 -19.54 7.92
CA TYR A 106 -2.90 -20.30 8.54
C TYR A 106 -2.45 -21.53 7.75
N ASP A 107 -3.28 -22.10 6.87
CA ASP A 107 -2.96 -23.33 6.11
C ASP A 107 -1.84 -23.12 5.08
N GLY A 108 -1.51 -21.87 4.73
CA GLY A 108 -0.36 -21.49 3.91
C GLY A 108 -0.50 -21.78 2.41
N GLU A 109 -1.09 -22.91 2.02
CA GLU A 109 -1.29 -23.33 0.63
C GLU A 109 -2.71 -23.86 0.38
N PRO A 110 -3.50 -23.27 -0.55
CA PRO A 110 -3.19 -22.04 -1.28
C PRO A 110 -3.34 -20.80 -0.36
N PRO A 111 -2.59 -19.71 -0.62
CA PRO A 111 -2.52 -18.57 0.28
C PRO A 111 -3.88 -17.87 0.43
N TRP A 112 -4.21 -17.46 1.66
CA TRP A 112 -5.47 -16.78 1.95
C TRP A 112 -5.55 -15.38 1.34
N TRP A 113 -4.46 -14.62 1.40
CA TRP A 113 -4.37 -13.29 0.79
C TRP A 113 -3.69 -13.38 -0.58
N LYS A 114 -4.30 -12.77 -1.60
CA LYS A 114 -3.76 -12.75 -2.95
C LYS A 114 -2.67 -11.67 -3.04
N GLY A 115 -1.47 -12.05 -3.46
CA GLY A 115 -0.38 -11.10 -3.70
C GLY A 115 -0.71 -10.11 -4.82
N VAL A 116 -0.25 -8.87 -4.68
CA VAL A 116 -0.33 -7.82 -5.69
C VAL A 116 1.07 -7.51 -6.21
N GLU A 117 1.20 -7.44 -7.52
CA GLU A 117 2.45 -7.07 -8.18
C GLU A 117 2.74 -5.58 -7.97
N GLU A 118 3.97 -5.29 -7.56
CA GLU A 118 4.46 -3.92 -7.49
C GLU A 118 4.88 -3.45 -8.90
N VAL A 119 4.09 -2.55 -9.48
CA VAL A 119 4.32 -2.06 -10.85
C VAL A 119 5.10 -0.74 -10.91
N PHE A 120 5.20 -0.03 -9.79
CA PHE A 120 5.83 1.29 -9.73
C PHE A 120 6.30 1.63 -8.32
N TYR A 121 7.48 2.25 -8.21
CA TYR A 121 8.00 2.83 -6.97
C TYR A 121 8.92 4.02 -7.27
N THR A 122 8.82 5.06 -6.45
CA THR A 122 9.78 6.17 -6.43
C THR A 122 10.29 6.35 -5.00
N PRO A 123 11.61 6.33 -4.77
CA PRO A 123 12.21 6.47 -3.44
C PRO A 123 12.16 7.91 -2.89
#